data_AF-A0A374UMJ9-F1
#
_entry.id   AF-A0A374UMJ9-F1
#
_cell.length_a   1.000
_cell.length_b   1.000
_cell.length_c   1.000
_cell.angle_alpha   90.00
_cell.angle_beta   90.00
_cell.angle_gamma   90.00
#
_symmetry.space_group_name_H-M   'P 1'
#
loop_
_entity.id
_entity.type
_entity.pdbx_description
1 polymer ?
#
loop_
_entity_poly.entity_id
_entity_poly.type
_entity_poly.pdbx_seq_one_letter_code
_entity_poly.pdbx_strand_id
1 'polypeptide(L)' 'MTEHRYLGKTSKDYFVIRGINVFNERWCGTGKCVTVTSPLDKKSYVFSEYTSDGVKFIAGKDSYGYWLFFAA' A
#
# COMPACT_ATOMS: atom_id res chain seq x y z
N MET A 1 10.53 -11.73 10.14
CA MET A 1 9.61 -11.25 9.11
C MET A 1 9.31 -9.81 9.43
N THR A 2 9.58 -8.87 8.53
CA THR A 2 9.29 -7.46 8.78
C THR A 2 7.77 -7.30 8.74
N GLU A 3 7.13 -7.09 9.88
CA GLU A 3 5.68 -6.88 9.92
C GLU A 3 5.37 -5.48 9.39
N HIS A 4 5.09 -5.39 8.09
CA HIS A 4 4.60 -4.15 7.51
C HIS A 4 3.21 -3.85 8.08
N ARG A 5 3.09 -2.71 8.76
CA ARG A 5 1.84 -2.31 9.39
C ARG A 5 0.78 -2.09 8.33
N TYR A 6 -0.34 -2.80 8.43
CA TYR A 6 -1.50 -2.56 7.60
C TYR A 6 -2.08 -1.17 7.88
N LEU A 7 -2.24 -0.36 6.84
CA LEU A 7 -2.79 0.99 6.93
C LEU A 7 -4.27 1.02 6.59
N GLY A 8 -4.72 0.18 5.65
CA GLY A 8 -6.12 0.11 5.27
C GLY A 8 -6.33 -0.46 3.87
N LYS A 9 -7.60 -0.48 3.46
CA LYS A 9 -8.03 -0.81 2.09
C LYS A 9 -8.99 0.22 1.56
N THR A 10 -8.96 0.44 0.25
CA THR A 10 -9.96 1.25 -0.45
C THR A 10 -10.20 0.69 -1.84
N SER A 11 -11.44 0.74 -2.32
CA SER A 11 -11.79 0.51 -3.73
C SER A 11 -11.85 1.80 -4.53
N LYS A 12 -11.69 2.94 -3.86
CA LYS A 12 -11.77 4.28 -4.46
C LYS A 12 -10.35 4.81 -4.71
N ASP A 13 -10.23 5.72 -5.66
CA ASP A 13 -9.00 6.47 -5.93
C ASP A 13 -8.74 7.57 -4.88
N TYR A 14 -8.91 7.22 -3.60
CA TYR A 14 -8.70 8.11 -2.46
C TYR A 14 -8.26 7.31 -1.24
N PHE A 15 -7.12 7.70 -0.66
CA PHE A 15 -6.59 7.13 0.56
C PHE A 15 -5.59 8.10 1.19
N VAL A 16 -5.73 8.35 2.49
CA VAL A 16 -4.91 9.34 3.20
C VAL A 16 -3.94 8.66 4.15
N ILE A 17 -2.65 8.92 3.99
CA ILE A 17 -1.59 8.45 4.88
C ILE A 17 -0.94 9.68 5.51
N ARG A 18 -0.98 9.77 6.85
CA ARG A 18 -0.40 10.90 7.60
C ARG A 18 -0.89 12.28 7.13
N GLY A 19 -2.14 12.38 6.67
CA GLY A 19 -2.73 13.63 6.17
C GLY A 19 -2.51 13.90 4.68
N ILE A 20 -1.75 13.06 3.97
CA ILE A 20 -1.48 13.18 2.54
C ILE A 20 -2.35 12.19 1.76
N ASN A 21 -3.14 12.67 0.81
CA ASN A 21 -3.87 11.82 -0.11
C ASN A 21 -2.91 11.25 -1.16
N VAL A 22 -2.59 9.97 -1.06
CA VAL A 22 -1.57 9.36 -1.92
C VAL A 22 -2.00 9.27 -3.38
N PHE A 23 -3.30 9.27 -3.68
CA PHE A 23 -3.82 9.27 -5.06
C PHE A 23 -3.82 10.66 -5.72
N ASN A 24 -3.54 11.71 -4.96
CA ASN A 24 -3.52 13.08 -5.51
C ASN A 24 -2.32 13.29 -6.44
N GLU A 25 -1.21 12.60 -6.15
CA GLU A 25 -0.02 12.60 -6.99
C GLU A 25 0.23 11.22 -7.62
N ARG A 26 1.01 11.23 -8.70
CA ARG A 26 1.42 10.00 -9.38
C ARG A 26 2.40 9.22 -8.51
N TRP A 27 2.08 7.96 -8.24
CA TRP A 27 2.95 7.10 -7.45
C TRP A 27 4.26 6.83 -8.19
N CYS A 28 5.38 7.15 -7.55
CA CYS A 28 6.70 6.76 -8.00
C CYS A 28 7.03 5.38 -7.44
N GLY A 29 7.11 4.37 -8.31
CA GLY A 29 7.58 3.05 -7.94
C GLY A 29 9.07 3.08 -7.63
N THR A 30 9.46 2.57 -6.46
CA THR A 30 10.87 2.50 -6.04
C THR A 30 11.63 1.33 -6.70
N GLY A 31 10.91 0.47 -7.44
CA GLY A 31 11.45 -0.77 -8.02
C GLY A 31 11.57 -1.93 -7.03
N LYS A 32 11.20 -1.71 -5.76
CA LYS A 32 11.27 -2.70 -4.70
C LYS A 32 9.92 -3.43 -4.55
N CYS A 33 9.97 -4.75 -4.58
CA CYS A 33 8.85 -5.62 -4.24
C CYS A 33 8.97 -6.06 -2.79
N VAL A 34 7.86 -6.01 -2.06
CA VAL A 34 7.80 -6.27 -0.64
C VAL A 34 6.69 -7.28 -0.36
N THR A 35 7.03 -8.32 0.40
CA THR A 35 6.06 -9.29 0.87
C THR A 35 5.41 -8.77 2.14
N VAL A 36 4.11 -8.48 2.08
CA VAL A 36 3.29 -8.00 3.20
C VAL A 36 2.28 -9.07 3.58
N THR A 37 2.04 -9.26 4.87
CA THR A 37 1.00 -10.19 5.34
C THR A 37 -0.23 -9.39 5.73
N SER A 38 -1.36 -9.64 5.06
CA SER A 38 -2.62 -8.98 5.42
C SER A 38 -3.14 -9.55 6.74
N PRO A 39 -3.38 -8.72 7.77
CA PRO A 39 -3.96 -9.19 9.02
C PRO A 39 -5.43 -9.61 8.87
N LEU A 40 -6.10 -9.19 7.78
CA LEU A 40 -7.50 -9.50 7.51
C LEU A 40 -7.68 -10.99 7.16
N ASP A 41 -6.87 -11.47 6.22
CA ASP A 41 -7.03 -12.82 5.64
C ASP A 41 -5.87 -13.76 6.03
N LYS A 42 -4.87 -13.24 6.77
CA LYS A 42 -3.60 -13.92 7.09
C LYS A 42 -2.83 -14.43 5.86
N LYS A 43 -3.12 -13.85 4.69
CA LYS A 43 -2.44 -14.15 3.42
C LYS A 43 -1.28 -13.20 3.20
N SER A 44 -0.20 -13.74 2.65
CA SER A 44 0.94 -12.95 2.20
C SER A 44 0.70 -12.48 0.77
N TYR A 45 0.93 -11.20 0.53
CA TYR A 45 0.86 -10.55 -0.77
C TYR A 45 2.23 -9.97 -1.11
N VAL A 46 2.59 -9.99 -2.39
CA VAL A 46 3.79 -9.33 -2.89
C VAL A 46 3.35 -8.05 -3.59
N PHE A 47 3.66 -6.90 -2.98
CA PHE A 47 3.28 -5.59 -3.47
C PHE A 47 4.49 -4.71 -3.69
N SER A 48 4.32 -3.67 -4.51
CA SER A 48 5.40 -2.75 -4.81
C SER A 48 5.43 -1.61 -3.78
N GLU A 49 6.63 -1.18 -3.43
CA GLU A 49 6.85 0.02 -2.62
C GLU A 49 6.78 1.27 -3.52
N TYR A 50 5.90 2.18 -3.15
CA TYR A 50 5.65 3.45 -3.82
C TYR A 50 6.00 4.63 -2.91
N THR A 51 6.35 5.75 -3.53
CA THR A 51 6.49 7.04 -2.87
C THR A 51 5.54 8.04 -3.53
N SER A 52 4.79 8.79 -2.71
CA SER A 52 3.91 9.87 -3.15
C SER A 52 4.04 11.03 -2.17
N ASP A 53 4.31 12.25 -2.65
CA ASP A 53 4.46 13.47 -1.83
C ASP A 53 5.35 13.29 -0.58
N GLY A 54 6.46 12.56 -0.73
CA GLY A 54 7.40 12.27 0.37
C GLY A 54 6.97 11.16 1.35
N VAL A 55 5.77 10.59 1.19
CA VAL A 55 5.30 9.44 1.95
C VAL A 55 5.62 8.15 1.21
N LYS A 56 6.35 7.25 1.87
CA LYS A 56 6.58 5.89 1.39
C LYS A 56 5.51 4.95 1.91
N PHE A 57 4.96 4.13 1.03
CA PHE A 57 3.96 3.13 1.35
C PHE A 57 4.04 1.97 0.38
N ILE A 58 3.60 0.81 0.83
CA ILE A 58 3.46 -0.37 -0.02
C ILE A 58 1.99 -0.45 -0.41
N ALA A 59 1.73 -0.58 -1.71
CA ALA A 59 0.36 -0.68 -2.21
C ALA A 59 0.24 -1.75 -3.30
N GLY A 60 -0.94 -2.36 -3.37
CA GLY A 60 -1.28 -3.28 -4.44
C GLY A 60 -2.76 -3.62 -4.45
N LYS A 61 -3.26 -4.09 -5.58
CA LYS A 61 -4.64 -4.55 -5.71
C LYS A 61 -4.76 -6.00 -5.30
N ASP A 62 -5.81 -6.32 -4.55
CA ASP A 62 -6.21 -7.69 -4.30
C ASP A 62 -6.96 -8.31 -5.50
N SER A 63 -7.32 -9.58 -5.38
CA SER A 63 -8.11 -10.32 -6.38
C SER A 63 -9.50 -9.73 -6.62
N TYR A 64 -10.00 -8.88 -5.72
CA TYR A 64 -11.30 -8.21 -5.82
C TYR A 64 -11.17 -6.77 -6.36
N GLY A 65 -9.95 -6.32 -6.68
CA GLY A 65 -9.66 -4.98 -7.20
C GLY A 65 -9.53 -3.89 -6.15
N TYR A 66 -9.56 -4.21 -4.85
CA TYR A 66 -9.33 -3.25 -3.77
C TYR A 66 -7.84 -2.97 -3.61
N TRP A 67 -7.49 -1.70 -3.49
CA TRP A 67 -6.15 -1.30 -3.08
C TRP A 67 -5.96 -1.57 -1.60
N LEU A 68 -4.91 -2.31 -1.27
CA LEU A 68 -4.41 -2.54 0.08
C LEU A 68 -3.18 -1.66 0.31
N PHE A 69 -3.11 -1.01 1.47
CA PHE A 69 -2.02 -0.13 1.85
C PHE A 69 -1.32 -0.65 3.10
N PHE A 70 0.01 -0.62 3.07
CA PHE A 70 0.88 -0.99 4.17
C PHE A 70 1.99 0.05 4.35
N ALA A 71 2.51 0.17 5.57
CA ALA A 71 3.67 0.99 5.86
C ALA A 71 4.94 0.37 5.26
N ALA A 72 5.65 1.16 4.46
CA ALA A 72 6.96 0.81 3.91
C ALA A 72 8.04 0.75 4.99
#